data_AF-A0A8J9RET5-F1
#
_entry.id   AF-A0A8J9RET5-F1
#
_cell.length_a   1.000
_cell.length_b   1.000
_cell.length_c   1.000
_cell.angle_alpha   90.00
_cell.angle_beta   90.00
_cell.angle_gamma   90.00
#
_symmetry.space_group_name_H-M   'P 1'
#
loop_
_entity.id
_entity.type
_entity.pdbx_description
1 polymer ?
#
loop_
_entity_poly.entity_id
_entity_poly.type
_entity_poly.pdbx_seq_one_letter_code
_entity_poly.pdbx_strand_id
1 'polypeptide(L)'
;MFGRAATQIINVAEKTPCSQLNAFCVTSTRAEIGQVNKALREALEACNFINASADQAYLETDPAARVTKDEYVMRYQQFARDGLEHALQKYDALHSSIGEAEMKRLKKAEVQFALTVADSLLARDKLTHALKSGKEKLLEKHVVGLNREDLAFCGD
;
A
#
# COMPACT_ATOMS: atom_id res chain seq x y z
N MET A 1 50.74 -53.99 33.48
CA MET A 1 50.91 -52.69 32.81
C MET A 1 49.54 -52.20 32.35
N PHE A 2 49.16 -51.02 32.84
CA PHE A 2 48.14 -50.03 32.39
C PHE A 2 46.87 -50.56 31.68
N GLY A 3 45.63 -50.23 32.05
CA GLY A 3 45.08 -49.17 32.91
C GLY A 3 43.65 -48.89 32.42
N ARG A 4 42.69 -48.75 33.34
CA ARG A 4 41.30 -48.35 33.06
C ARG A 4 41.26 -46.96 32.41
N ALA A 5 40.33 -46.73 31.49
CA ALA A 5 39.81 -45.40 31.20
C ALA A 5 38.30 -45.45 30.95
N ALA A 6 37.56 -44.92 31.93
CA ALA A 6 36.26 -44.28 31.75
C ALA A 6 36.42 -43.02 30.86
N THR A 7 35.32 -42.26 30.67
CA THR A 7 35.26 -40.83 30.25
C THR A 7 34.93 -40.68 28.75
N GLN A 8 33.93 -39.93 28.26
CA GLN A 8 33.08 -38.87 28.82
C GLN A 8 31.83 -38.71 27.94
N ILE A 9 30.68 -38.51 28.58
CA ILE A 9 29.51 -37.87 27.98
C ILE A 9 29.88 -36.41 27.73
N ILE A 10 29.95 -35.96 26.48
CA ILE A 10 30.03 -34.53 26.17
C ILE A 10 28.63 -34.06 25.77
N ASN A 11 27.91 -33.56 26.78
CA ASN A 11 26.85 -32.60 26.61
C ASN A 11 27.43 -31.37 25.89
N VAL A 12 27.20 -31.27 24.58
CA VAL A 12 27.38 -30.00 23.87
C VAL A 12 26.10 -29.19 24.09
N ALA A 13 25.96 -28.67 25.31
CA ALA A 13 25.15 -27.49 25.57
C ALA A 13 25.92 -26.28 25.01
N GLU A 14 25.97 -26.16 23.68
CA GLU A 14 26.49 -24.96 23.03
C GLU A 14 25.46 -23.86 23.18
N LYS A 15 25.68 -23.06 24.23
CA LYS A 15 25.13 -21.73 24.42
C LYS A 15 25.25 -20.94 23.11
N THR A 16 24.18 -20.92 22.32
CA THR A 16 24.03 -19.88 21.30
C THR A 16 24.02 -18.55 22.05
N PRO A 17 24.99 -17.64 21.82
CA PRO A 17 25.00 -16.38 22.52
C PRO A 17 23.77 -15.59 22.06
N CYS A 18 22.86 -15.28 22.99
CA CYS A 18 21.61 -14.52 22.74
C CYS A 18 21.83 -13.20 21.97
N SER A 19 23.06 -12.68 21.92
CA SER A 19 23.44 -11.50 21.14
C SER A 19 23.35 -11.71 19.63
N GLN A 20 23.61 -12.91 19.11
CA GLN A 20 23.55 -13.19 17.66
C GLN A 20 22.11 -13.30 17.15
N LEU A 21 21.21 -13.90 17.94
CA LEU A 21 19.78 -13.95 17.63
C LEU A 21 19.14 -12.56 17.63
N ASN A 22 19.52 -11.70 18.59
CA ASN A 22 19.08 -10.31 18.60
C ASN A 22 19.61 -9.51 17.40
N ALA A 23 20.87 -9.70 17.02
CA ALA A 23 21.45 -9.04 15.86
C ALA A 23 20.76 -9.44 14.54
N PHE A 24 20.43 -10.73 14.38
CA PHE A 24 19.71 -11.25 13.20
C PHE A 24 18.26 -10.73 13.14
N CYS A 25 17.58 -10.65 14.27
CA CYS A 25 16.23 -10.11 14.35
C CYS A 25 16.20 -8.61 13.99
N VAL A 26 17.20 -7.84 14.46
CA VAL A 26 17.34 -6.41 14.15
C VAL A 26 17.69 -6.15 12.68
N THR A 27 18.54 -6.97 12.07
CA THR A 27 18.86 -6.82 10.63
C THR A 27 17.71 -7.24 9.71
N SER A 28 16.96 -8.29 10.05
CA SER A 28 15.76 -8.70 9.31
C SER A 28 14.69 -7.61 9.37
N THR A 29 14.43 -7.10 10.58
CA THR A 29 13.43 -6.03 10.80
C THR A 29 13.78 -4.78 10.01
N ARG A 30 15.06 -4.37 9.98
CA ARG A 30 15.50 -3.18 9.21
C ARG A 30 15.35 -3.36 7.70
N ALA A 31 15.60 -4.56 7.17
CA ALA A 31 15.39 -4.87 5.77
C ALA A 31 13.89 -4.82 5.39
N GLU A 32 13.03 -5.38 6.24
CA GLU A 32 11.57 -5.36 6.07
C GLU A 32 11.01 -3.93 6.10
N ILE A 33 11.48 -3.08 7.01
CA ILE A 33 11.12 -1.66 7.06
C ILE A 33 11.53 -0.94 5.77
N GLY A 34 12.73 -1.22 5.26
CA GLY A 34 13.20 -0.66 4.00
C GLY A 34 12.30 -1.04 2.82
N GLN A 35 11.83 -2.29 2.77
CA GLN A 35 10.91 -2.77 1.74
C GLN A 35 9.52 -2.13 1.85
N VAL A 36 8.98 -2.01 3.07
CA VAL A 36 7.68 -1.36 3.30
C VAL A 36 7.75 0.13 2.95
N ASN A 37 8.80 0.83 3.39
CA ASN A 37 8.99 2.25 3.07
C ASN A 37 9.10 2.47 1.56
N LYS A 38 9.87 1.62 0.86
CA LYS A 38 9.97 1.66 -0.60
C LYS A 38 8.60 1.44 -1.26
N ALA A 39 7.86 0.42 -0.84
CA ALA A 39 6.53 0.14 -1.40
C ALA A 39 5.55 1.29 -1.19
N LEU A 40 5.56 1.93 -0.01
CA LEU A 40 4.70 3.10 0.27
C LEU A 40 5.08 4.30 -0.60
N ARG A 41 6.38 4.56 -0.79
CA ARG A 41 6.86 5.64 -1.67
C ARG A 41 6.49 5.40 -3.13
N GLU A 42 6.71 4.20 -3.64
CA GLU A 42 6.34 3.83 -5.01
C GLU A 42 4.83 3.97 -5.24
N ALA A 43 4.01 3.56 -4.26
CA ALA A 43 2.56 3.73 -4.33
C ALA A 43 2.14 5.22 -4.30
N LEU A 44 2.77 6.04 -3.45
CA LEU A 44 2.53 7.48 -3.42
C LEU A 44 2.94 8.18 -4.71
N GLU A 45 4.09 7.82 -5.27
CA GLU A 45 4.56 8.31 -6.57
C GLU A 45 3.59 7.93 -7.69
N ALA A 46 3.09 6.68 -7.69
CA ALA A 46 2.08 6.23 -8.64
C ALA A 46 0.77 7.02 -8.50
N CYS A 47 0.33 7.31 -7.27
CA CYS A 47 -0.85 8.15 -7.01
C CYS A 47 -0.67 9.56 -7.56
N ASN A 48 0.49 10.18 -7.34
CA ASN A 48 0.80 11.52 -7.83
C ASN A 48 0.90 11.55 -9.35
N PHE A 49 1.56 10.55 -9.95
CA PHE A 49 1.67 10.42 -11.38
C PHE A 49 0.30 10.29 -12.03
N ILE A 50 -0.55 9.40 -11.53
CA ILE A 50 -1.90 9.17 -12.05
C ILE A 50 -2.74 10.45 -11.97
N ASN A 51 -2.72 11.16 -10.84
CA ASN A 51 -3.46 12.42 -10.71
C ASN A 51 -2.97 13.51 -11.69
N ALA A 52 -1.68 13.53 -12.02
CA ALA A 52 -1.11 14.49 -12.94
C ALA A 52 -1.27 14.10 -14.43
N SER A 53 -1.30 12.80 -14.74
CA SER A 53 -1.22 12.29 -16.12
C SER A 53 -2.50 11.64 -16.65
N ALA A 54 -3.49 11.34 -15.82
CA ALA A 54 -4.71 10.65 -16.25
C ALA A 54 -5.46 11.40 -17.37
N ASP A 55 -5.49 12.73 -17.30
CA ASP A 55 -6.10 13.58 -18.31
C ASP A 55 -5.39 13.50 -19.66
N GLN A 56 -4.06 13.45 -19.64
CA GLN A 56 -3.24 13.32 -20.85
C GLN A 56 -3.37 11.91 -21.44
N ALA A 57 -3.32 10.87 -20.61
CA ALA A 57 -3.48 9.48 -21.04
C ALA A 57 -4.86 9.21 -21.67
N TYR A 58 -5.91 9.90 -21.18
CA TYR A 58 -7.23 9.84 -21.80
C TYR A 58 -7.22 10.36 -23.25
N LEU A 59 -6.50 11.46 -23.52
CA LEU A 59 -6.42 12.06 -24.85
C LEU A 59 -5.63 11.20 -25.84
N GLU A 60 -4.74 10.34 -25.35
CA GLU A 60 -3.93 9.40 -26.13
C GLU A 60 -4.65 8.07 -26.40
N THR A 61 -5.74 7.78 -25.69
CA THR A 61 -6.55 6.57 -25.91
C THR A 61 -7.29 6.65 -27.24
N ASP A 62 -7.45 5.54 -27.96
CA ASP A 62 -8.21 5.49 -29.22
C ASP A 62 -9.65 6.03 -29.02
N PRO A 63 -10.10 7.06 -29.78
CA PRO A 63 -11.46 7.60 -29.70
C PRO A 63 -12.57 6.55 -29.75
N ALA A 64 -12.39 5.46 -30.50
CA ALA A 64 -13.39 4.40 -30.63
C ALA A 64 -13.56 3.56 -29.35
N ALA A 65 -12.55 3.55 -28.47
CA ALA A 65 -12.55 2.81 -27.21
C ALA A 65 -12.71 3.72 -25.97
N ARG A 66 -12.86 5.04 -26.16
CA ARG A 66 -12.99 6.00 -25.07
C ARG A 66 -14.33 5.83 -24.36
N VAL A 67 -14.27 5.49 -23.07
CA VAL A 67 -15.33 5.76 -22.11
C VAL A 67 -15.39 7.26 -21.80
N THR A 68 -16.32 7.70 -20.95
CA THR A 68 -16.30 9.10 -20.52
C THR A 68 -15.00 9.42 -19.79
N LYS A 69 -14.52 10.67 -19.92
CA LYS A 69 -13.31 11.14 -19.21
C LYS A 69 -13.38 10.83 -17.71
N ASP A 70 -14.55 11.06 -17.11
CA ASP A 70 -14.79 10.80 -15.69
C ASP A 70 -14.62 9.32 -15.33
N GLU A 71 -15.16 8.40 -16.13
CA GLU A 71 -14.98 6.95 -15.94
C GLU A 71 -13.53 6.52 -16.11
N TYR A 72 -12.82 7.09 -17.08
CA TYR A 72 -11.41 6.81 -17.31
C TYR A 72 -10.56 7.23 -16.11
N VAL A 73 -10.69 8.49 -15.66
CA VAL A 73 -9.96 9.03 -14.51
C VAL A 73 -10.28 8.22 -13.24
N MET A 74 -11.54 7.85 -13.03
CA MET A 74 -11.93 7.03 -11.88
C MET A 74 -11.31 5.63 -11.89
N ARG A 75 -11.17 4.97 -13.05
CA ARG A 75 -10.48 3.67 -13.13
C ARG A 75 -9.02 3.79 -12.70
N TYR A 76 -8.33 4.83 -13.15
CA TYR A 76 -6.94 5.06 -12.76
C TYR A 76 -6.79 5.44 -11.28
N GLN A 77 -7.68 6.26 -10.75
CA GLN A 77 -7.74 6.54 -9.31
C GLN A 77 -8.00 5.27 -8.48
N GLN A 78 -8.78 4.33 -9.01
CA GLN A 78 -9.01 3.04 -8.37
C GLN A 78 -7.75 2.17 -8.36
N PHE A 79 -7.02 2.07 -9.48
CA PHE A 79 -5.71 1.38 -9.51
C PHE A 79 -4.71 1.99 -8.52
N ALA A 80 -4.66 3.32 -8.44
CA ALA A 80 -3.81 4.03 -7.47
C ALA A 80 -4.18 3.67 -6.03
N ARG A 81 -5.48 3.66 -5.70
CA ARG A 81 -5.98 3.29 -4.38
C ARG A 81 -5.63 1.86 -4.02
N ASP A 82 -5.84 0.92 -4.94
CA ASP A 82 -5.58 -0.50 -4.71
C ASP A 82 -4.08 -0.77 -4.50
N GLY A 83 -3.21 -0.11 -5.28
CA GLY A 83 -1.76 -0.18 -5.09
C GLY A 83 -1.30 0.36 -3.72
N LEU A 84 -1.89 1.48 -3.28
CA LEU A 84 -1.62 2.08 -1.97
C LEU A 84 -2.15 1.22 -0.81
N GLU A 85 -3.32 0.61 -0.99
CA GLU A 85 -3.93 -0.31 -0.02
C GLU A 85 -3.07 -1.56 0.18
N HIS A 86 -2.53 -2.13 -0.90
CA HIS A 86 -1.58 -3.25 -0.81
C HIS A 86 -0.27 -2.86 -0.11
N ALA A 87 0.24 -1.64 -0.32
CA ALA A 87 1.42 -1.15 0.41
C ALA A 87 1.13 -0.96 1.91
N LEU A 88 -0.06 -0.47 2.26
CA LEU A 88 -0.51 -0.33 3.65
C LEU A 88 -0.74 -1.68 4.34
N GLN A 89 -1.22 -2.70 3.63
CA GLN A 89 -1.32 -4.06 4.17
C GLN A 89 0.05 -4.63 4.57
N LYS A 90 1.10 -4.35 3.79
CA LYS A 90 2.48 -4.73 4.16
C LYS A 90 2.95 -3.99 5.40
N TYR A 91 2.57 -2.72 5.54
CA TYR A 91 2.82 -1.95 6.75
C TYR A 91 2.09 -2.54 7.97
N ASP A 92 0.83 -2.96 7.83
CA ASP A 92 0.05 -3.56 8.92
C ASP A 92 0.60 -4.93 9.33
N ALA A 93 1.07 -5.72 8.35
CA ALA A 93 1.77 -6.98 8.60
C ALA A 93 3.07 -6.75 9.38
N LEU A 94 3.87 -5.75 8.98
CA LEU A 94 5.08 -5.36 9.70
C LEU A 94 4.76 -4.88 11.12
N HIS A 95 3.74 -4.03 11.27
CA HIS A 95 3.28 -3.54 12.57
C HIS A 95 2.87 -4.68 13.50
N SER A 96 2.17 -5.68 12.96
CA SER A 96 1.73 -6.86 13.71
C SER A 96 2.90 -7.78 14.09
N SER A 97 3.92 -7.87 13.23
CA SER A 97 5.12 -8.69 13.47
C SER A 97 6.01 -8.13 14.58
N ILE A 98 6.29 -6.81 14.54
CA ILE A 98 7.23 -6.18 15.48
C ILE A 98 6.56 -5.65 16.76
N GLY A 99 5.24 -5.47 16.72
CA GLY A 99 4.44 -4.97 17.83
C GLY A 99 4.45 -3.44 17.99
N GLU A 100 3.44 -2.93 18.68
CA GLU A 100 3.17 -1.48 18.79
C GLU A 100 4.29 -0.71 19.52
N ALA A 101 4.88 -1.29 20.55
CA ALA A 101 5.94 -0.65 21.32
C ALA A 101 7.20 -0.40 20.46
N GLU A 102 7.61 -1.40 19.68
CA GLU A 102 8.78 -1.30 18.82
C GLU A 102 8.49 -0.43 17.60
N MET A 103 7.29 -0.52 17.03
CA MET A 103 6.87 0.37 15.95
C MET A 103 6.84 1.84 16.37
N LYS A 104 6.45 2.13 17.62
CA LYS A 104 6.49 3.50 18.16
C LYS A 104 7.93 4.00 18.33
N ARG A 105 8.87 3.13 18.72
CA ARG A 105 10.30 3.46 18.77
C ARG A 105 10.84 3.71 17.37
N LEU A 106 10.46 2.88 16.42
CA LEU A 106 10.85 3.01 15.03
C LEU A 106 10.40 4.34 14.43
N LYS A 107 9.12 4.70 14.59
CA LYS A 107 8.58 5.97 14.10
C LYS A 107 9.26 7.19 14.73
N LYS A 108 9.74 7.07 15.98
CA LYS A 108 10.53 8.12 16.63
C LYS A 108 11.96 8.21 16.09
N ALA A 109 12.58 7.08 15.78
CA ALA A 109 13.93 7.02 15.24
C ALA A 109 13.99 7.42 13.75
N GLU A 110 13.00 7.00 12.97
CA GLU A 110 12.92 7.18 11.52
C GLU A 110 11.72 8.08 11.17
N VAL A 111 11.86 9.38 11.40
CA VAL A 111 10.79 10.37 11.18
C VAL A 111 10.26 10.34 9.73
N GLN A 112 11.16 10.14 8.76
CA GLN A 112 10.79 10.06 7.34
C GLN A 112 9.87 8.88 7.04
N PHE A 113 10.06 7.75 7.72
CA PHE A 113 9.17 6.60 7.58
C PHE A 113 7.79 6.91 8.19
N ALA A 114 7.75 7.56 9.35
CA ALA A 114 6.49 7.97 9.96
C ALA A 114 5.69 8.95 9.08
N LEU A 115 6.37 9.92 8.45
CA LEU A 115 5.75 10.83 7.47
C LEU A 115 5.22 10.09 6.26
N THR A 116 6.02 9.20 5.66
CA THR A 116 5.60 8.40 4.49
C THR A 116 4.34 7.59 4.77
N VAL A 117 4.23 7.00 5.96
CA VAL A 117 3.03 6.25 6.39
C VAL A 117 1.83 7.19 6.55
N ALA A 118 2.01 8.35 7.18
CA ALA A 118 0.94 9.32 7.36
C ALA A 118 0.42 9.85 6.00
N ASP A 119 1.32 10.17 5.08
CA ASP A 119 0.99 10.61 3.72
C ASP A 119 0.25 9.51 2.95
N SER A 120 0.67 8.25 3.12
CA SER A 120 0.01 7.09 2.50
C SER A 120 -1.43 6.91 3.01
N LEU A 121 -1.66 7.04 4.31
CA LEU A 121 -3.01 6.98 4.89
C LEU A 121 -3.88 8.13 4.38
N LEU A 122 -3.35 9.36 4.36
CA LEU A 122 -4.06 10.52 3.86
C LEU A 122 -4.39 10.42 2.37
N ALA A 123 -3.45 9.92 1.55
CA ALA A 123 -3.66 9.71 0.12
C ALA A 123 -4.74 8.66 -0.14
N ARG A 124 -4.76 7.56 0.62
CA ARG A 124 -5.81 6.54 0.54
C ARG A 124 -7.18 7.14 0.85
N ASP A 125 -7.29 7.94 1.91
CA ASP A 125 -8.55 8.53 2.32
C ASP A 125 -9.06 9.54 1.29
N LYS A 126 -8.16 10.38 0.75
CA LYS A 126 -8.47 11.30 -0.35
C LYS A 126 -8.96 10.56 -1.60
N LEU A 127 -8.28 9.50 -2.02
CA LEU A 127 -8.66 8.70 -3.18
C LEU A 127 -10.00 7.99 -2.94
N THR A 128 -10.22 7.46 -1.74
CA THR A 128 -11.48 6.80 -1.36
C THR A 128 -12.65 7.77 -1.43
N HIS A 129 -12.48 8.98 -0.90
CA HIS A 129 -13.48 10.03 -0.97
C HIS A 129 -13.73 10.49 -2.42
N ALA A 130 -12.67 10.68 -3.21
CA ALA A 130 -12.77 11.06 -4.62
C ALA A 130 -13.54 10.02 -5.44
N LEU A 131 -13.24 8.73 -5.26
CA LEU A 131 -13.92 7.63 -5.93
C LEU A 131 -15.39 7.54 -5.53
N LYS A 132 -15.72 7.73 -4.25
CA LYS A 132 -17.11 7.73 -3.78
C LYS A 132 -17.91 8.87 -4.43
N SER A 133 -17.38 10.10 -4.37
CA SER A 133 -18.02 11.26 -4.99
C SER A 133 -18.13 11.13 -6.51
N GLY A 134 -17.12 10.56 -7.17
CA GLY A 134 -17.15 10.28 -8.61
C GLY A 134 -18.25 9.28 -9.00
N LYS A 135 -18.41 8.21 -8.21
CA LYS A 135 -19.49 7.21 -8.43
C LYS A 135 -20.87 7.82 -8.28
N GLU A 136 -21.08 8.64 -7.25
CA GLU A 136 -22.35 9.35 -7.03
C GLU A 136 -22.69 10.27 -8.21
N LYS A 137 -21.71 11.04 -8.72
CA LYS A 137 -21.89 11.91 -9.90
C LYS A 137 -22.19 11.14 -11.18
N LEU A 138 -21.54 9.99 -11.41
CA LEU A 138 -21.82 9.15 -12.57
C LEU A 138 -23.23 8.55 -12.50
N LEU A 139 -23.66 8.12 -11.32
CA LEU A 139 -25.02 7.62 -11.11
C LEU A 139 -26.06 8.72 -11.35
N GLU A 140 -25.85 9.94 -10.84
CA GLU A 140 -26.72 11.08 -11.11
C GLU A 140 -26.80 11.41 -12.61
N LYS A 141 -25.65 11.44 -13.31
CA LYS A 141 -25.63 11.66 -14.77
C LYS A 141 -26.37 10.56 -15.53
N HIS A 142 -26.24 9.31 -15.11
CA HIS A 142 -26.94 8.19 -15.75
C HIS A 142 -28.45 8.28 -15.54
N VAL A 143 -28.91 8.61 -14.32
CA VAL A 143 -30.33 8.81 -14.00
C VAL A 143 -30.91 10.02 -14.74
N VAL A 144 -30.17 11.14 -14.82
CA VAL A 144 -30.61 12.33 -15.56
C VAL A 144 -30.59 12.10 -17.07
N GLY A 145 -29.64 11.32 -17.59
CA GLY A 145 -29.56 10.91 -18.99
C GLY A 145 -30.76 10.08 -19.42
N LEU A 146 -31.10 9.04 -18.64
CA LEU A 146 -32.30 8.21 -18.86
C LEU A 146 -33.58 9.04 -18.90
N ASN A 147 -33.76 9.98 -17.95
CA ASN A 147 -34.94 10.84 -17.92
C ASN A 147 -35.04 11.82 -19.12
N ARG A 148 -33.92 12.11 -19.79
CA ARG A 148 -33.89 13.04 -20.94
C ARG A 148 -34.25 12.33 -22.25
N GLU A 149 -33.90 11.06 -22.38
CA GLU A 149 -34.23 10.25 -23.55
C GLU A 149 -35.73 9.88 -23.58
N ASP A 150 -36.34 9.67 -22.40
CA ASP A 150 -37.78 9.45 -22.26
C ASP A 150 -38.64 10.70 -22.55
N LEU A 151 -38.04 11.89 -22.50
CA LEU A 151 -38.71 13.16 -22.84
C LEU A 151 -38.53 13.58 -24.31
N ALA A 152 -37.64 12.92 -25.06
CA ALA A 152 -37.37 13.24 -26.47
C ALA A 152 -38.30 12.49 -27.45
N PHE A 153 -39.12 11.54 -26.97
CA PHE A 153 -40.03 10.75 -27.80
C PHE A 153 -41.51 11.20 -27.79
N CYS A 154 -41.80 12.36 -27.17
CA CYS A 154 -43.12 13.00 -27.20
C CYS A 154 -43.01 14.42 -27.75
N GLY A 155 -42.82 14.55 -29.06
CA GLY A 155 -42.91 15.82 -29.77
C GLY A 155 -43.36 15.56 -31.20
N ASP A 156 -44.64 15.82 -31.45
CA ASP A 156 -45.33 15.83 -32.76
C ASP A 156 -44.61 16.66 -33.83
#